data_AF-I3XCU2-F1
#
_entry.id   AF-I3XCU2-F1
#
_cell.length_a   1.000
_cell.length_b   1.000
_cell.length_c   1.000
_cell.angle_alpha   90.00
_cell.angle_beta   90.00
_cell.angle_gamma   90.00
#
_symmetry.space_group_name_H-M   'P 1'
#
loop_
_entity.id
_entity.type
_entity.pdbx_description
1 polymer ?
#
loop_
_entity_poly.entity_id
_entity_poly.type
_entity_poly.pdbx_seq_one_letter_code
_entity_poly.pdbx_strand_id
1 'polypeptide(L)'
;MPWKETSVMEERLRFVARLPEGEGMSDVCREFGISRKTGHKIFNRYKEDGLEALTDRSRRPVRHANQLPEPVEAMIVRLKKEKPHWGARKIRELLVKRLAGDVRVPSKSTVHAVLDRHGLVAHARKRQRFRAEGTPLSQALMPNDLWCADVKGEFKLGNGRYCYPLTVTDQASRYLLCCEAFESTRQPALFDAFRRLFAECGLPAAIRSDNGLPFASPNGLYNLSKLSVWWLRLGITLERIRPGRPQQNGQHERMHLTLKKEATRPPGRNILQQQARFDAFISESNTERPHEALEMKVPASLYVSSSRPCQGLPEISYPFHDRDVLVTNCAVSASIARRSTSRPYW
;
A
#
# COMPACT_ATOMS: atom_id res chain seq x y z
N MET A 1 -39.30 42.70 27.93
CA MET A 1 -39.84 42.61 26.56
C MET A 1 -39.56 41.22 26.04
N PRO A 2 -40.54 40.43 25.58
CA PRO A 2 -40.28 39.10 25.05
C PRO A 2 -39.62 39.26 23.68
N TRP A 3 -38.43 38.66 23.53
CA TRP A 3 -37.65 38.66 22.31
C TRP A 3 -38.44 37.92 21.22
N LYS A 4 -38.75 38.59 20.11
CA LYS A 4 -39.33 37.94 18.93
C LYS A 4 -38.20 37.38 18.07
N GLU A 5 -37.86 36.11 18.26
CA GLU A 5 -37.11 35.36 17.25
C GLU A 5 -38.00 35.27 16.00
N THR A 6 -37.73 36.10 15.00
CA THR A 6 -38.48 36.09 13.75
C THR A 6 -37.66 35.32 12.72
N SER A 7 -38.26 34.32 12.07
CA SER A 7 -37.60 33.61 10.98
C SER A 7 -37.55 34.46 9.71
N VAL A 8 -36.53 34.27 8.86
CA VAL A 8 -36.41 34.95 7.55
C VAL A 8 -37.66 34.72 6.68
N MET A 9 -38.31 33.57 6.84
CA MET A 9 -39.57 33.25 6.18
C MET A 9 -40.71 34.15 6.67
N GLU A 10 -40.85 34.31 7.99
CA GLU A 10 -41.87 35.18 8.58
C GLU A 10 -41.68 36.65 8.18
N GLU A 11 -40.44 37.13 8.11
CA GLU A 11 -40.18 38.49 7.63
C GLU A 11 -40.59 38.67 6.17
N ARG A 12 -40.29 37.68 5.30
CA ARG A 12 -40.72 37.68 3.90
C ARG A 12 -42.25 37.61 3.76
N LEU A 13 -42.92 36.85 4.61
CA LEU A 13 -44.38 36.77 4.65
C LEU A 13 -45.00 38.10 5.05
N ARG A 14 -44.49 38.73 6.12
CA ARG A 14 -44.95 40.07 6.55
C ARG A 14 -44.71 41.11 5.45
N PHE A 15 -43.57 41.05 4.77
CA PHE A 15 -43.27 41.94 3.66
C PHE A 15 -44.27 41.80 2.50
N VAL A 16 -44.61 40.57 2.12
CA VAL A 16 -45.55 40.30 1.02
C VAL A 16 -46.99 40.64 1.40
N ALA A 17 -47.41 40.41 2.65
CA ALA A 17 -48.78 40.64 3.11
C ALA A 17 -49.22 42.12 3.05
N ARG A 18 -48.28 43.06 3.22
CA ARG A 18 -48.56 44.51 3.20
C ARG A 18 -48.78 45.11 1.80
N LEU A 19 -48.30 44.45 0.75
CA LEU A 19 -48.41 44.96 -0.62
C LEU A 19 -49.84 44.84 -1.21
N PRO A 20 -50.61 43.76 -0.96
CA PRO A 20 -52.03 43.68 -1.27
C PRO A 20 -52.91 44.66 -0.48
N GLU A 21 -52.47 45.10 0.71
CA GLU A 21 -53.20 46.06 1.56
C GLU A 21 -53.13 47.51 1.05
N GLY A 22 -52.43 47.74 -0.08
CA GLY A 22 -52.37 49.03 -0.76
C GLY A 22 -51.15 49.89 -0.41
N GLU A 23 -50.21 49.37 0.39
CA GLU A 23 -48.97 50.07 0.72
C GLU A 23 -48.01 50.15 -0.48
N GLY A 24 -47.35 51.30 -0.63
CA GLY A 24 -46.39 51.54 -1.70
C GLY A 24 -45.11 50.71 -1.53
N MET A 25 -44.71 49.96 -2.57
CA MET A 25 -43.50 49.12 -2.59
C MET A 25 -42.24 49.84 -2.10
N SER A 26 -42.09 51.13 -2.41
CA SER A 26 -40.94 51.94 -2.00
C SER A 26 -40.87 52.15 -0.48
N ASP A 27 -42.02 52.24 0.19
CA ASP A 27 -42.11 52.52 1.62
C ASP A 27 -41.97 51.23 2.42
N VAL A 28 -42.62 50.15 1.98
CA VAL A 28 -42.45 48.80 2.54
C VAL A 28 -40.99 48.34 2.42
N CYS A 29 -40.32 48.56 1.27
CA CYS A 29 -38.91 48.21 1.13
C CYS A 29 -38.00 48.99 2.11
N ARG A 30 -38.34 50.25 2.41
CA ARG A 30 -37.57 51.11 3.32
C ARG A 30 -37.70 50.67 4.77
N GLU A 31 -38.92 50.29 5.17
CA GLU A 31 -39.20 49.80 6.52
C GLU A 31 -38.55 48.44 6.79
N PHE A 32 -38.56 47.55 5.80
CA PHE A 32 -37.90 46.24 5.90
C PHE A 32 -36.40 46.27 5.58
N GLY A 33 -35.82 47.45 5.29
CA GLY A 33 -34.38 47.60 5.03
C GLY A 33 -33.87 46.85 3.79
N ILE A 34 -34.73 46.59 2.81
CA ILE A 34 -34.37 45.86 1.58
C ILE A 34 -34.37 46.77 0.35
N SER A 35 -33.56 46.43 -0.65
CA SER A 35 -33.60 47.15 -1.93
C SER A 35 -34.93 46.92 -2.65
N ARG A 36 -35.42 47.94 -3.37
CA ARG A 36 -36.62 47.83 -4.24
C ARG A 36 -36.53 46.65 -5.22
N LYS A 37 -35.32 46.38 -5.75
CA LYS A 37 -35.05 45.24 -6.64
C LYS A 37 -35.29 43.90 -5.94
N THR A 38 -34.89 43.79 -4.68
CA THR A 38 -35.14 42.60 -3.84
C THR A 38 -36.63 42.48 -3.51
N GLY A 39 -37.29 43.59 -3.16
CA GLY A 39 -38.72 43.62 -2.86
C GLY A 39 -39.59 43.14 -4.04
N HIS A 40 -39.40 43.71 -5.23
CA HIS A 40 -40.08 43.26 -6.44
C HIS A 40 -39.80 41.79 -6.77
N LYS A 41 -38.56 41.33 -6.58
CA LYS A 41 -38.19 39.92 -6.81
C LYS A 41 -38.92 38.96 -5.86
N ILE A 42 -39.05 39.32 -4.58
CA ILE A 42 -39.77 38.51 -3.58
C ILE A 42 -41.27 38.49 -3.90
N PHE A 43 -41.85 39.65 -4.22
CA PHE A 43 -43.27 39.77 -4.51
C PHE A 43 -43.68 39.08 -5.83
N ASN A 44 -42.89 39.22 -6.90
CA ASN A 44 -43.17 38.53 -8.16
C ASN A 44 -43.11 37.01 -7.99
N ARG A 45 -42.15 36.50 -7.20
CA ARG A 45 -42.07 35.08 -6.86
C ARG A 45 -43.28 34.58 -6.09
N TYR A 46 -43.77 35.37 -5.14
CA TYR A 46 -45.00 35.05 -4.42
C TYR A 46 -46.22 35.02 -5.34
N LYS A 47 -46.32 35.95 -6.30
CA LYS A 47 -47.41 35.96 -7.29
C LYS A 47 -47.37 34.75 -8.22
N GLU A 48 -46.19 34.27 -8.60
CA GLU A 48 -46.02 33.16 -9.53
C GLU A 48 -46.17 31.79 -8.85
N ASP A 49 -45.52 31.59 -7.69
CA ASP A 49 -45.32 30.27 -7.08
C ASP A 49 -45.85 30.19 -5.63
N GLY A 50 -46.57 31.20 -5.15
CA GLY A 50 -47.21 31.21 -3.83
C GLY A 50 -46.25 31.27 -2.63
N LEU A 51 -46.71 30.74 -1.48
CA LEU A 51 -45.99 30.79 -0.20
C LEU A 51 -44.66 30.01 -0.23
N GLU A 52 -44.59 28.91 -0.99
CA GLU A 52 -43.37 28.09 -1.12
C GLU A 52 -42.22 28.84 -1.79
N ALA A 53 -42.52 29.82 -2.64
CA ALA A 53 -41.56 30.65 -3.36
C ALA A 53 -40.70 31.55 -2.46
N LEU A 54 -41.16 31.78 -1.23
CA LEU A 54 -40.47 32.56 -0.21
C LEU A 54 -39.36 31.78 0.49
N THR A 55 -39.31 30.45 0.30
CA THR A 55 -38.16 29.63 0.72
C THR A 55 -36.91 29.99 -0.08
N ASP A 56 -35.74 29.83 0.54
CA ASP A 56 -34.48 30.01 -0.17
C ASP A 56 -34.30 28.91 -1.22
N ARG A 57 -34.41 29.29 -2.50
CA ARG A 57 -34.03 28.41 -3.60
C ARG A 57 -32.52 28.15 -3.58
N SER A 58 -32.14 26.93 -3.93
CA SER A 58 -30.74 26.56 -4.10
C SER A 58 -30.05 27.52 -5.07
N ARG A 59 -28.95 28.14 -4.63
CA ARG A 59 -28.07 28.97 -5.49
C ARG A 59 -27.12 28.12 -6.33
N ARG A 60 -27.31 26.78 -6.35
CA ARG A 60 -26.44 25.86 -7.07
C ARG A 60 -26.60 26.07 -8.58
N PRO A 61 -25.52 26.26 -9.34
CA PRO A 61 -25.58 26.36 -10.80
C PRO A 61 -26.27 25.15 -11.42
N VAL A 62 -27.15 25.40 -12.39
CA VAL A 62 -27.94 24.37 -13.11
C VAL A 62 -27.03 23.44 -13.94
N ARG A 63 -25.88 23.94 -14.41
CA ARG A 63 -24.86 23.14 -15.10
C ARG A 63 -23.48 23.44 -14.53
N HIS A 64 -22.74 22.39 -14.21
CA HIS A 64 -21.32 22.49 -13.84
C HIS A 64 -20.50 22.31 -15.11
N ALA A 65 -19.89 23.38 -15.62
CA ALA A 65 -19.09 23.34 -16.85
C ALA A 65 -17.91 22.34 -16.78
N ASN A 66 -17.48 21.97 -15.56
CA ASN A 66 -16.41 21.02 -15.30
C ASN A 66 -16.92 19.63 -14.90
N GLN A 67 -18.18 19.29 -15.19
CA GLN A 67 -18.71 17.96 -14.89
C GLN A 67 -18.03 16.92 -15.78
N LEU A 68 -17.47 15.90 -15.13
CA LEU A 68 -16.85 14.78 -15.83
C LEU A 68 -17.91 14.08 -16.68
N PRO A 69 -17.61 13.68 -17.93
CA PRO A 69 -18.54 12.90 -18.73
C PRO A 69 -18.97 11.63 -17.99
N GLU A 70 -20.26 11.33 -18.04
CA GLU A 70 -20.84 10.15 -17.36
C GLU A 70 -20.13 8.84 -17.69
N PRO A 71 -19.69 8.56 -18.94
CA PRO A 71 -18.95 7.33 -19.24
C PRO A 71 -17.62 7.21 -18.47
N VAL A 72 -16.92 8.33 -18.25
CA VAL A 72 -15.65 8.34 -17.52
C VAL A 72 -15.90 8.15 -16.03
N GLU A 73 -16.95 8.77 -15.49
CA GLU A 73 -17.38 8.56 -14.10
C GLU A 73 -17.78 7.10 -13.85
N ALA A 74 -18.59 6.50 -14.73
CA ALA A 74 -18.96 5.09 -14.68
C ALA A 74 -17.74 4.17 -14.75
N MET A 75 -16.76 4.49 -15.60
CA MET A 75 -15.51 3.73 -15.69
C MET A 75 -14.69 3.81 -14.39
N ILE A 76 -14.58 4.98 -13.76
CA ILE A 76 -13.89 5.14 -12.47
C ILE A 76 -14.54 4.26 -11.40
N VAL A 77 -15.87 4.27 -11.32
CA VAL A 77 -16.62 3.45 -10.36
C VAL A 77 -16.42 1.96 -10.65
N ARG A 78 -16.48 1.55 -11.92
CA ARG A 78 -16.23 0.16 -12.33
C ARG A 78 -14.82 -0.30 -11.94
N LEU A 79 -13.80 0.48 -12.27
CA LEU A 79 -12.41 0.18 -11.91
C LEU A 79 -12.21 0.04 -10.40
N LYS A 80 -12.89 0.88 -9.60
CA LYS A 80 -12.85 0.77 -8.15
C LYS A 80 -13.54 -0.49 -7.63
N LYS A 81 -14.63 -0.94 -8.27
CA LYS A 81 -15.29 -2.22 -7.94
C LYS A 81 -14.42 -3.42 -8.30
N GLU A 82 -13.73 -3.36 -9.45
CA GLU A 82 -12.76 -4.39 -9.87
C GLU A 82 -11.53 -4.43 -8.95
N LYS A 83 -11.06 -3.27 -8.47
CA LYS A 83 -9.91 -3.14 -7.56
C LYS A 83 -10.30 -2.42 -6.25
N PRO A 84 -11.06 -3.06 -5.33
CA PRO A 84 -11.61 -2.42 -4.13
C PRO A 84 -10.56 -1.79 -3.22
N HIS A 85 -9.36 -2.37 -3.19
CA HIS A 85 -8.29 -1.97 -2.28
C HIS A 85 -7.44 -0.81 -2.80
N TRP A 86 -7.59 -0.43 -4.07
CA TRP A 86 -6.76 0.59 -4.70
C TRP A 86 -7.29 2.00 -4.41
N GLY A 87 -6.36 2.94 -4.23
CA GLY A 87 -6.67 4.35 -4.02
C GLY A 87 -6.84 5.13 -5.32
N ALA A 88 -7.39 6.34 -5.24
CA ALA A 88 -7.66 7.20 -6.40
C ALA A 88 -6.46 7.40 -7.34
N ARG A 89 -5.24 7.50 -6.79
CA ARG A 89 -4.00 7.60 -7.58
C ARG A 89 -3.82 6.40 -8.51
N LYS A 90 -3.95 5.17 -7.99
CA LYS A 90 -3.78 3.94 -8.77
C LYS A 90 -4.93 3.71 -9.76
N ILE A 91 -6.16 4.01 -9.35
CA ILE A 91 -7.33 3.94 -10.23
C ILE A 91 -7.18 4.89 -11.42
N ARG A 92 -6.64 6.09 -11.20
CA ARG A 92 -6.33 7.02 -12.29
C ARG A 92 -5.35 6.42 -13.30
N GLU A 93 -4.26 5.81 -12.86
CA GLU A 93 -3.29 5.22 -13.81
C GLU A 93 -3.87 4.03 -14.56
N LEU A 94 -4.72 3.24 -13.91
CA LEU A 94 -5.45 2.16 -14.58
C LEU A 94 -6.43 2.72 -15.62
N LEU A 95 -7.06 3.86 -15.32
CA LEU A 95 -7.91 4.59 -16.26
C LEU A 95 -7.11 5.11 -17.46
N VAL A 96 -5.92 5.69 -17.24
CA VAL A 96 -5.00 6.14 -18.31
C VAL A 96 -4.67 4.97 -19.24
N LYS A 97 -4.28 3.83 -18.67
CA LYS A 97 -3.94 2.61 -19.45
C LYS A 97 -5.11 2.10 -20.29
N ARG A 98 -6.35 2.15 -19.77
CA ARG A 98 -7.54 1.68 -20.50
C ARG A 98 -8.04 2.62 -21.58
N LEU A 99 -7.87 3.93 -21.40
CA LEU A 99 -8.39 4.94 -22.33
C LEU A 99 -7.40 5.33 -23.42
N ALA A 100 -6.15 4.85 -23.38
CA ALA A 100 -5.12 4.97 -24.43
C ALA A 100 -4.91 6.37 -25.06
N GLY A 101 -5.38 7.45 -24.41
CA GLY A 101 -5.27 8.83 -24.92
C GLY A 101 -6.53 9.39 -25.58
N ASP A 102 -7.58 8.61 -25.79
CA ASP A 102 -8.81 9.02 -26.50
C ASP A 102 -9.63 10.07 -25.73
N VAL A 103 -9.40 10.19 -24.42
CA VAL A 103 -10.18 11.06 -23.53
C VAL A 103 -9.26 11.80 -22.56
N ARG A 104 -9.57 13.08 -22.32
CA ARG A 104 -8.89 13.89 -21.29
C ARG A 104 -9.01 13.23 -19.92
N VAL A 105 -7.88 12.79 -19.39
CA VAL A 105 -7.84 12.06 -18.12
C VAL A 105 -8.12 13.02 -16.95
N PRO A 106 -9.07 12.69 -16.05
CA PRO A 106 -9.34 13.51 -14.87
C PRO A 106 -8.14 13.61 -13.93
N SER A 107 -8.12 14.70 -13.17
CA SER A 107 -7.12 14.89 -12.12
C SER A 107 -7.30 13.87 -10.98
N LYS A 108 -6.24 13.65 -10.19
CA LYS A 108 -6.27 12.74 -9.03
C LYS A 108 -7.35 13.14 -8.01
N SER A 109 -7.57 14.43 -7.79
CA SER A 109 -8.61 14.96 -6.91
C SER A 109 -10.01 14.74 -7.48
N THR A 110 -10.19 14.88 -8.80
CA THR A 110 -11.46 14.58 -9.46
C THR A 110 -11.83 13.10 -9.32
N VAL A 111 -10.88 12.19 -9.56
CA VAL A 111 -11.11 10.75 -9.34
C VAL A 111 -11.48 10.48 -7.89
N HIS A 112 -10.78 11.10 -6.93
CA HIS A 112 -11.12 10.95 -5.51
C HIS A 112 -12.53 11.45 -5.19
N ALA A 113 -12.91 12.63 -5.67
CA ALA A 113 -14.24 13.21 -5.46
C ALA A 113 -15.35 12.34 -6.08
N VAL A 114 -15.12 11.75 -7.26
CA VAL A 114 -16.04 10.76 -7.83
C VAL A 114 -16.20 9.58 -6.89
N LEU A 115 -15.10 8.96 -6.46
CA LEU A 115 -15.15 7.81 -5.55
C LEU A 115 -15.84 8.15 -4.22
N ASP A 116 -15.63 9.35 -3.69
CA ASP A 116 -16.21 9.83 -2.44
C ASP A 116 -17.73 10.03 -2.57
N ARG A 117 -18.20 10.67 -3.65
CA ARG A 117 -19.63 10.83 -3.95
C ARG A 117 -20.37 9.51 -4.08
N HIS A 118 -19.68 8.46 -4.56
CA HIS A 118 -20.23 7.10 -4.69
C HIS A 118 -20.03 6.24 -3.42
N GLY A 119 -19.53 6.81 -2.31
CA GLY A 119 -19.33 6.09 -1.05
C GLY A 119 -18.23 5.02 -1.09
N LEU A 120 -17.32 5.08 -2.07
CA LEU A 120 -16.26 4.09 -2.29
C LEU A 120 -14.92 4.46 -1.62
N VAL A 121 -14.93 5.54 -0.82
CA VAL A 121 -13.80 5.98 -0.02
C VAL A 121 -14.05 5.60 1.44
N ALA A 122 -13.13 4.82 2.01
CA ALA A 122 -13.17 4.53 3.44
C ALA A 122 -12.61 5.74 4.22
N HIS A 123 -13.48 6.44 4.96
CA HIS A 123 -13.06 7.48 5.89
C HIS A 123 -12.49 6.85 7.17
N ALA A 124 -11.21 6.46 7.13
CA ALA A 124 -10.54 6.04 8.35
C ALA A 124 -10.38 7.24 9.30
N ARG A 125 -10.75 7.06 10.58
CA ARG A 125 -10.44 8.04 11.65
C ARG A 125 -8.96 8.37 11.57
N LYS A 126 -8.61 9.66 11.55
CA LYS A 126 -7.22 10.15 11.62
C LYS A 126 -6.59 9.65 12.93
N ARG A 127 -5.98 8.46 12.91
CA ARG A 127 -5.00 8.10 13.92
C ARG A 127 -3.78 8.96 13.66
N GLN A 128 -3.30 9.66 14.69
CA GLN A 128 -1.98 10.27 14.63
C GLN A 128 -0.98 9.16 14.27
N ARG A 129 -0.35 9.32 13.11
CA ARG A 129 0.77 8.49 12.72
C ARG A 129 2.01 9.24 13.19
N PHE A 130 2.69 8.69 14.18
CA PHE A 130 4.07 9.07 14.44
C PHE A 130 4.86 8.76 13.16
N ARG A 131 5.33 9.80 12.47
CA ARG A 131 6.29 9.64 11.37
C ARG A 131 7.59 9.21 12.02
N ALA A 132 7.90 7.92 11.93
CA ALA A 132 9.19 7.45 12.40
C ALA A 132 10.25 7.90 11.37
N GLU A 133 11.27 8.62 11.83
CA GLU A 133 12.41 9.02 11.01
C GLU A 133 13.25 7.78 10.69
N GLY A 134 13.50 7.55 9.40
CA GLY A 134 14.31 6.42 8.93
C GLY A 134 15.80 6.71 9.12
N THR A 135 16.54 5.74 9.65
CA THR A 135 18.01 5.74 9.59
C THR A 135 18.47 5.42 8.16
N PRO A 136 19.60 5.95 7.66
CA PRO A 136 20.09 5.59 6.33
C PRO A 136 20.51 4.12 6.35
N LEU A 137 19.90 3.32 5.50
CA LEU A 137 20.34 1.97 5.17
C LEU A 137 21.04 1.98 3.82
N SER A 138 21.74 0.90 3.51
CA SER A 138 22.15 0.57 2.14
C SER A 138 20.94 0.71 1.21
N GLN A 139 21.08 1.59 0.23
CA GLN A 139 20.10 1.82 -0.83
C GLN A 139 20.44 0.87 -1.98
N ALA A 140 19.53 -0.04 -2.31
CA ALA A 140 19.55 -0.72 -3.59
C ALA A 140 19.26 0.31 -4.70
N LEU A 141 20.16 0.39 -5.67
CA LEU A 141 20.04 1.30 -6.82
C LEU A 141 19.50 0.55 -8.03
N MET A 142 19.92 -0.71 -8.18
CA MET A 142 19.59 -1.58 -9.31
C MET A 142 18.86 -2.84 -8.83
N PRO A 143 18.06 -3.48 -9.71
CA PRO A 143 17.48 -4.79 -9.42
C PRO A 143 18.56 -5.80 -9.02
N ASN A 144 18.27 -6.62 -8.01
CA ASN A 144 19.15 -7.64 -7.43
C ASN A 144 20.33 -7.14 -6.60
N ASP A 145 20.44 -5.82 -6.34
CA ASP A 145 21.39 -5.30 -5.36
C ASP A 145 21.04 -5.82 -3.95
N LEU A 146 19.75 -5.74 -3.59
CA LEU A 146 19.26 -6.19 -2.30
C LEU A 146 17.88 -6.84 -2.41
N TRP A 147 17.81 -8.07 -1.96
CA TRP A 147 16.54 -8.74 -1.70
C TRP A 147 16.19 -8.68 -0.21
N CYS A 148 14.96 -8.30 0.11
CA CYS A 148 14.43 -8.36 1.47
C CYS A 148 13.60 -9.63 1.64
N ALA A 149 14.02 -10.50 2.56
CA ALA A 149 13.33 -11.73 2.91
C ALA A 149 12.75 -11.63 4.32
N ASP A 150 11.49 -12.01 4.46
CA ASP A 150 10.80 -11.99 5.75
C ASP A 150 9.72 -13.07 5.83
N VAL A 151 9.59 -13.69 7.00
CA VAL A 151 8.48 -14.57 7.33
C VAL A 151 7.50 -13.75 8.14
N LYS A 152 6.38 -13.42 7.49
CA LYS A 152 5.33 -12.67 8.12
C LYS A 152 4.71 -13.51 9.24
N GLY A 153 4.37 -12.87 10.37
CA GLY A 153 3.71 -13.52 11.50
C GLY A 153 2.51 -14.40 11.10
N GLU A 154 2.30 -15.47 11.85
CA GLU A 154 1.36 -16.53 11.51
C GLU A 154 -0.11 -16.10 11.55
N PHE A 155 -0.93 -16.79 10.77
CA PHE A 155 -2.39 -16.68 10.88
C PHE A 155 -3.07 -18.02 10.65
N LYS A 156 -4.29 -18.17 11.20
CA LYS A 156 -5.09 -19.37 11.04
C LYS A 156 -5.85 -19.35 9.71
N LEU A 157 -5.77 -20.45 8.98
CA LEU A 157 -6.57 -20.75 7.80
C LEU A 157 -8.01 -21.12 8.21
N GLY A 158 -8.90 -21.22 7.23
CA GLY A 158 -10.29 -21.62 7.46
C GLY A 158 -10.46 -23.02 8.08
N ASN A 159 -9.46 -23.89 7.94
CA ASN A 159 -9.39 -25.21 8.57
C ASN A 159 -8.73 -25.22 9.96
N GLY A 160 -8.40 -24.05 10.52
CA GLY A 160 -7.78 -23.91 11.84
C GLY A 160 -6.27 -24.13 11.90
N ARG A 161 -5.62 -24.58 10.80
CA ARG A 161 -4.16 -24.73 10.73
C ARG A 161 -3.47 -23.37 10.59
N TYR A 162 -2.24 -23.28 11.10
CA TYR A 162 -1.42 -22.08 10.92
C TYR A 162 -0.77 -22.04 9.54
N CYS A 163 -0.65 -20.83 9.02
CA CYS A 163 0.10 -20.48 7.81
C CYS A 163 1.16 -19.45 8.15
N TYR A 164 2.38 -19.68 7.65
CA TYR A 164 3.57 -18.85 7.80
C TYR A 164 4.00 -18.36 6.41
N PRO A 165 3.63 -17.13 6.02
CA PRO A 165 3.98 -16.61 4.69
C PRO A 165 5.43 -16.16 4.64
N LEU A 166 6.24 -16.80 3.80
CA LEU A 166 7.52 -16.25 3.37
C LEU A 166 7.25 -15.20 2.29
N THR A 167 7.88 -14.04 2.40
CA THR A 167 7.89 -13.03 1.35
C THR A 167 9.33 -12.66 0.99
N VAL A 168 9.62 -12.60 -0.30
CA VAL A 168 10.90 -12.13 -0.82
C VAL A 168 10.64 -11.03 -1.84
N THR A 169 11.32 -9.90 -1.68
CA THR A 169 11.14 -8.71 -2.52
C THR A 169 12.45 -8.14 -2.97
N ASP A 170 12.51 -7.65 -4.20
CA ASP A 170 13.62 -6.80 -4.66
C ASP A 170 13.41 -5.36 -4.18
N GLN A 171 14.43 -4.78 -3.52
CA GLN A 171 14.29 -3.48 -2.87
C GLN A 171 14.19 -2.33 -3.89
N ALA A 172 14.95 -2.37 -4.99
CA ALA A 172 14.99 -1.31 -5.99
C ALA A 172 13.69 -1.26 -6.82
N SER A 173 13.31 -2.39 -7.43
CA SER A 173 12.17 -2.50 -8.34
C SER A 173 10.82 -2.70 -7.64
N ARG A 174 10.81 -3.03 -6.34
CA ARG A 174 9.63 -3.47 -5.58
C ARG A 174 9.00 -4.77 -6.06
N TYR A 175 9.69 -5.52 -6.90
CA TYR A 175 9.19 -6.76 -7.45
C TYR A 175 9.07 -7.81 -6.34
N LEU A 176 7.88 -8.42 -6.24
CA LEU A 176 7.65 -9.57 -5.37
C LEU A 176 8.22 -10.81 -6.07
N LEU A 177 9.34 -11.29 -5.57
CA LEU A 177 10.00 -12.49 -6.08
C LEU A 177 9.25 -13.74 -5.62
N CYS A 178 8.79 -13.75 -4.37
CA CYS A 178 8.08 -14.87 -3.78
C CYS A 178 7.08 -14.41 -2.71
N CYS A 179 5.95 -15.10 -2.63
CA CYS A 179 5.05 -15.11 -1.49
C CYS A 179 4.54 -16.54 -1.31
N GLU A 180 5.17 -17.31 -0.43
CA GLU A 180 4.87 -18.74 -0.26
C GLU A 180 4.28 -19.05 1.11
N ALA A 181 3.26 -19.89 1.13
CA ALA A 181 2.53 -20.31 2.30
C ALA A 181 3.14 -21.59 2.88
N PHE A 182 3.72 -21.52 4.08
CA PHE A 182 4.22 -22.70 4.79
C PHE A 182 3.32 -23.11 5.96
N GLU A 183 3.26 -24.41 6.25
CA GLU A 183 2.60 -24.94 7.47
C GLU A 183 3.53 -24.87 8.70
N SER A 184 4.83 -24.63 8.51
CA SER A 184 5.81 -24.47 9.60
C SER A 184 7.00 -23.63 9.16
N THR A 185 7.70 -23.02 10.10
CA THR A 185 8.95 -22.25 9.87
C THR A 185 10.20 -23.14 9.77
N ARG A 186 10.04 -24.44 9.48
CA ARG A 186 11.16 -25.38 9.40
C ARG A 186 12.06 -25.07 8.21
N GLN A 187 13.38 -25.16 8.44
CA GLN A 187 14.41 -24.81 7.47
C GLN A 187 14.28 -25.52 6.10
N PRO A 188 14.02 -26.83 5.97
CA PRO A 188 14.07 -27.52 4.67
C PRO A 188 13.19 -26.88 3.58
N ALA A 189 11.93 -26.54 3.92
CA ALA A 189 11.00 -25.95 2.97
C ALA A 189 11.44 -24.55 2.50
N LEU A 190 12.11 -23.79 3.37
CA LEU A 190 12.69 -22.49 3.01
C LEU A 190 13.87 -22.64 2.07
N PHE A 191 14.75 -23.64 2.29
CA PHE A 191 15.84 -23.93 1.37
C PHE A 191 15.31 -24.22 -0.03
N ASP A 192 14.25 -25.02 -0.15
CA ASP A 192 13.66 -25.36 -1.44
C ASP A 192 13.04 -24.14 -2.14
N ALA A 193 12.39 -23.25 -1.40
CA ALA A 193 11.88 -21.99 -1.94
C ALA A 193 12.99 -21.07 -2.46
N PHE A 194 14.06 -20.88 -1.68
CA PHE A 194 15.20 -20.09 -2.12
C PHE A 194 15.96 -20.75 -3.28
N ARG A 195 16.05 -22.09 -3.33
CA ARG A 195 16.63 -22.81 -4.48
C ARG A 195 15.86 -22.52 -5.77
N ARG A 196 14.53 -22.60 -5.73
CA ARG A 196 13.68 -22.25 -6.88
C ARG A 196 13.87 -20.78 -7.29
N LEU A 197 13.86 -19.87 -6.31
CA LEU A 197 14.10 -18.45 -6.57
C LEU A 197 15.46 -18.18 -7.23
N PHE A 198 16.53 -18.79 -6.73
CA PHE A 198 17.86 -18.61 -7.29
C PHE A 198 18.01 -19.25 -8.68
N ALA A 199 17.24 -20.30 -8.98
CA ALA A 199 17.20 -20.90 -10.30
C ALA A 199 16.45 -20.00 -11.31
N GLU A 200 15.34 -19.38 -10.90
CA GLU A 200 14.49 -18.57 -11.77
C GLU A 200 15.02 -17.13 -11.95
N CYS A 201 15.53 -16.54 -10.88
CA CYS A 201 15.88 -15.11 -10.82
C CYS A 201 17.39 -14.86 -10.74
N GLY A 202 18.21 -15.89 -10.54
CA GLY A 202 19.64 -15.74 -10.24
C GLY A 202 19.91 -15.29 -8.79
N LEU A 203 21.16 -14.95 -8.50
CA LEU A 203 21.63 -14.60 -7.16
C LEU A 203 21.69 -13.06 -6.96
N PRO A 204 21.15 -12.52 -5.86
CA PRO A 204 21.35 -11.12 -5.52
C PRO A 204 22.75 -10.83 -4.97
N ALA A 205 23.16 -9.56 -4.96
CA ALA A 205 24.38 -9.14 -4.28
C ALA A 205 24.26 -9.28 -2.76
N ALA A 206 23.09 -8.95 -2.20
CA ALA A 206 22.81 -9.08 -0.78
C ALA A 206 21.38 -9.53 -0.49
N ILE A 207 21.19 -10.18 0.66
CA ILE A 207 19.88 -10.47 1.25
C ILE A 207 19.80 -9.81 2.63
N ARG A 208 18.75 -9.01 2.83
CA ARG A 208 18.37 -8.47 4.14
C ARG A 208 17.27 -9.33 4.75
N SER A 209 17.50 -9.80 5.97
CA SER A 209 16.51 -10.51 6.76
C SER A 209 16.36 -9.90 8.16
N ASP A 210 15.29 -10.28 8.85
CA ASP A 210 15.17 -10.02 10.27
C ASP A 210 16.13 -10.92 11.09
N ASN A 211 16.15 -10.67 12.41
CA ASN A 211 16.89 -11.50 13.36
C ASN A 211 16.04 -12.64 13.94
N GLY A 212 14.90 -12.95 13.32
CA GLY A 212 13.97 -13.99 13.75
C GLY A 212 14.36 -15.36 13.20
N LEU A 213 13.80 -16.41 13.80
CA LEU A 213 13.75 -17.71 13.15
C LEU A 213 12.88 -17.58 11.89
N PRO A 214 13.28 -18.12 10.73
CA PRO A 214 14.35 -19.09 10.47
C PRO A 214 15.70 -18.50 10.03
N PHE A 215 15.79 -17.18 9.89
CA PHE A 215 16.94 -16.50 9.27
C PHE A 215 18.13 -16.34 10.22
N ALA A 216 17.84 -16.23 11.51
CA ALA A 216 18.84 -16.18 12.56
C ALA A 216 18.73 -17.39 13.48
N SER A 217 19.81 -17.74 14.17
CA SER A 217 19.83 -18.80 15.17
C SER A 217 20.47 -18.26 16.44
N PRO A 218 19.72 -18.01 17.51
CA PRO A 218 20.27 -17.47 18.76
C PRO A 218 21.42 -18.30 19.34
N ASN A 219 21.41 -19.61 19.07
CA ASN A 219 22.43 -20.56 19.53
C ASN A 219 23.58 -20.75 18.50
N GLY A 220 23.52 -20.10 17.35
CA GLY A 220 24.54 -20.16 16.31
C GLY A 220 25.62 -19.10 16.50
N LEU A 221 26.86 -19.40 16.07
CA LEU A 221 27.95 -18.43 16.03
C LEU A 221 27.53 -17.22 15.20
N TYR A 222 27.74 -16.00 15.72
CA TYR A 222 27.28 -14.74 15.10
C TYR A 222 25.78 -14.69 14.78
N ASN A 223 24.97 -15.47 15.50
CA ASN A 223 23.53 -15.61 15.29
C ASN A 223 23.18 -16.11 13.87
N LEU A 224 24.10 -16.79 13.17
CA LEU A 224 23.93 -17.31 11.80
C LEU A 224 23.11 -18.60 11.81
N SER A 225 22.04 -18.64 11.01
CA SER A 225 21.31 -19.90 10.74
C SER A 225 21.99 -20.68 9.61
N LYS A 226 21.64 -21.97 9.46
CA LYS A 226 22.09 -22.78 8.31
C LYS A 226 21.76 -22.13 6.97
N LEU A 227 20.62 -21.44 6.89
CA LEU A 227 20.20 -20.71 5.69
C LEU A 227 21.10 -19.49 5.42
N SER A 228 21.40 -18.70 6.46
CA SER A 228 22.35 -17.58 6.37
C SER A 228 23.73 -18.04 5.89
N VAL A 229 24.25 -19.14 6.44
CA VAL A 229 25.55 -19.70 6.04
C VAL A 229 25.52 -20.17 4.58
N TRP A 230 24.42 -20.78 4.15
CA TRP A 230 24.27 -21.20 2.76
C TRP A 230 24.28 -20.01 1.78
N TRP A 231 23.62 -18.90 2.11
CA TRP A 231 23.70 -17.68 1.31
C TRP A 231 25.12 -17.11 1.22
N LEU A 232 25.83 -17.05 2.35
CA LEU A 232 27.22 -16.58 2.38
C LEU A 232 28.12 -17.46 1.48
N ARG A 233 27.92 -18.78 1.48
CA ARG A 233 28.66 -19.70 0.60
C ARG A 233 28.33 -19.54 -0.88
N LEU A 234 27.16 -19.01 -1.22
CA LEU A 234 26.80 -18.63 -2.59
C LEU A 234 27.36 -17.24 -2.99
N GLY A 235 28.11 -16.59 -2.10
CA GLY A 235 28.63 -15.25 -2.31
C GLY A 235 27.55 -14.17 -2.25
N ILE A 236 26.49 -14.41 -1.46
CA ILE A 236 25.46 -13.41 -1.16
C ILE A 236 25.82 -12.77 0.18
N THR A 237 25.88 -11.43 0.22
CA THR A 237 26.13 -10.69 1.46
C THR A 237 24.89 -10.73 2.35
N LEU A 238 25.07 -11.00 3.64
CA LEU A 238 23.97 -10.98 4.61
C LEU A 238 23.88 -9.63 5.29
N GLU A 239 22.75 -8.94 5.13
CA GLU A 239 22.41 -7.74 5.89
C GLU A 239 21.39 -8.05 6.99
N ARG A 240 21.64 -7.54 8.20
CA ARG A 240 20.71 -7.69 9.33
C ARG A 240 20.19 -6.34 9.78
N ILE A 241 18.88 -6.26 10.00
CA ILE A 241 18.28 -5.09 10.64
C ILE A 241 18.75 -4.99 12.10
N ARG A 242 18.94 -3.77 12.59
CA ARG A 242 19.27 -3.58 14.01
C ARG A 242 18.04 -3.89 14.87
N PRO A 243 18.19 -4.63 15.99
CA PRO A 243 17.10 -4.85 16.94
C PRO A 243 16.44 -3.52 17.34
N GLY A 244 15.11 -3.49 17.37
CA GLY A 244 14.34 -2.31 17.78
C GLY A 244 14.23 -1.18 16.76
N ARG A 245 14.65 -1.38 15.50
CA ARG A 245 14.50 -0.39 14.40
C ARG A 245 13.62 -0.89 13.24
N PRO A 246 12.32 -1.14 13.47
CA PRO A 246 11.38 -1.58 12.43
C PRO A 246 11.30 -0.63 11.22
N GLN A 247 11.64 0.65 11.42
CA GLN A 247 11.69 1.68 10.38
C GLN A 247 12.62 1.31 9.22
N GLN A 248 13.65 0.50 9.49
CA GLN A 248 14.60 0.03 8.49
C GLN A 248 13.95 -0.82 7.39
N ASN A 249 12.80 -1.43 7.68
CA ASN A 249 12.02 -2.22 6.71
C ASN A 249 10.68 -1.58 6.36
N GLY A 250 10.51 -0.25 6.52
CA GLY A 250 9.21 0.41 6.27
C GLY A 250 8.61 0.15 4.88
N GLN A 251 9.46 -0.11 3.88
CA GLN A 251 9.05 -0.54 2.53
C GLN A 251 8.40 -1.94 2.55
N HIS A 252 9.05 -2.89 3.23
CA HIS A 252 8.57 -4.26 3.42
C HIS A 252 7.31 -4.30 4.29
N GLU A 253 7.27 -3.51 5.37
CA GLU A 253 6.10 -3.37 6.24
C GLU A 253 4.88 -2.85 5.46
N ARG A 254 5.07 -1.88 4.57
CA ARG A 254 3.99 -1.36 3.74
C ARG A 254 3.42 -2.44 2.82
N MET A 255 4.28 -3.25 2.19
CA MET A 255 3.87 -4.39 1.38
C MET A 255 3.09 -5.41 2.23
N HIS A 256 3.58 -5.72 3.43
CA HIS A 256 2.92 -6.64 4.37
C HIS A 256 1.54 -6.19 4.80
N LEU A 257 1.34 -4.89 5.05
CA LEU A 257 0.03 -4.34 5.37
C LEU A 257 -0.95 -4.56 4.20
N THR A 258 -0.50 -4.38 2.97
CA THR A 258 -1.31 -4.61 1.77
C THR A 258 -1.61 -6.10 1.58
N LEU A 259 -0.60 -6.97 1.69
CA LEU A 259 -0.77 -8.43 1.65
C LEU A 259 -1.77 -8.91 2.72
N LYS A 260 -1.72 -8.33 3.94
CA LYS A 260 -2.62 -8.70 5.04
C LYS A 260 -4.07 -8.35 4.72
N LYS A 261 -4.27 -7.19 4.09
CA LYS A 261 -5.59 -6.69 3.75
C LYS A 261 -6.23 -7.48 2.60
N GLU A 262 -5.42 -7.88 1.63
CA GLU A 262 -5.92 -8.36 0.34
C GLU A 262 -5.85 -9.88 0.18
N ALA A 263 -4.82 -10.52 0.73
CA ALA A 263 -4.56 -11.95 0.49
C ALA A 263 -4.75 -12.83 1.73
N THR A 264 -4.73 -12.26 2.95
CA THR A 264 -4.91 -13.04 4.20
C THR A 264 -6.25 -12.78 4.89
N ARG A 265 -7.08 -11.86 4.38
CA ARG A 265 -8.36 -11.49 5.00
C ARG A 265 -9.47 -11.39 3.93
N PRO A 266 -10.44 -12.32 3.90
CA PRO A 266 -10.48 -13.56 4.70
C PRO A 266 -9.31 -14.48 4.33
N PRO A 267 -8.86 -15.39 5.21
CA PRO A 267 -7.85 -16.39 4.86
C PRO A 267 -8.43 -17.44 3.90
N GLY A 268 -7.56 -18.16 3.19
CA GLY A 268 -7.92 -19.35 2.41
C GLY A 268 -8.39 -20.50 3.31
N ARG A 269 -9.17 -21.44 2.76
CA ARG A 269 -9.69 -22.58 3.54
C ARG A 269 -8.58 -23.56 3.93
N ASN A 270 -7.59 -23.76 3.06
CA ASN A 270 -6.43 -24.62 3.24
C ASN A 270 -5.17 -23.98 2.62
N ILE A 271 -4.01 -24.63 2.75
CA ILE A 271 -2.73 -24.08 2.32
C ILE A 271 -2.66 -23.87 0.80
N LEU A 272 -3.22 -24.79 0.01
CA LEU A 272 -3.25 -24.70 -1.45
C LEU A 272 -4.08 -23.50 -1.92
N GLN A 273 -5.26 -23.31 -1.35
CA GLN A 273 -6.09 -22.14 -1.65
C GLN A 273 -5.44 -20.84 -1.17
N GLN A 274 -4.70 -20.88 -0.06
CA GLN A 274 -3.96 -19.71 0.41
C GLN A 274 -2.80 -19.37 -0.53
N GLN A 275 -2.09 -20.37 -1.06
CA GLN A 275 -1.03 -20.19 -2.05
C GLN A 275 -1.59 -19.57 -3.33
N ALA A 276 -2.70 -20.07 -3.88
CA ALA A 276 -3.33 -19.50 -5.06
C ALA A 276 -3.70 -18.01 -4.88
N ARG A 277 -4.07 -17.60 -3.67
CA ARG A 277 -4.33 -16.18 -3.34
C ARG A 277 -3.05 -15.36 -3.26
N PHE A 278 -1.95 -15.94 -2.79
CA PHE A 278 -0.64 -15.31 -2.84
C PHE A 278 -0.15 -15.16 -4.29
N ASP A 279 -0.30 -16.17 -5.12
CA ASP A 279 0.09 -16.12 -6.54
C ASP A 279 -0.68 -15.03 -7.29
N ALA A 280 -1.99 -14.95 -7.09
CA ALA A 280 -2.82 -13.88 -7.65
C ALA A 280 -2.39 -12.49 -7.14
N PHE A 281 -2.03 -12.39 -5.87
CA PHE A 281 -1.53 -11.15 -5.27
C PHE A 281 -0.17 -10.72 -5.84
N ILE A 282 0.76 -11.66 -6.04
CA ILE A 282 2.05 -11.41 -6.69
C ILE A 282 1.82 -10.90 -8.10
N SER A 283 1.02 -11.62 -8.89
CA SER A 283 0.71 -11.26 -10.28
C SER A 283 0.14 -9.84 -10.37
N GLU A 284 -0.89 -9.52 -9.59
CA GLU A 284 -1.48 -8.17 -9.58
C GLU A 284 -0.46 -7.12 -9.13
N SER A 285 0.32 -7.41 -8.08
CA SER A 285 1.25 -6.45 -7.50
C SER A 285 2.43 -6.13 -8.42
N ASN A 286 2.88 -7.11 -9.20
CA ASN A 286 4.03 -6.98 -10.10
C ASN A 286 3.64 -6.43 -11.47
N THR A 287 2.52 -6.87 -12.06
CA THR A 287 2.20 -6.59 -13.47
C THR A 287 1.16 -5.49 -13.66
N GLU A 288 0.20 -5.38 -12.74
CA GLU A 288 -0.92 -4.44 -12.90
C GLU A 288 -0.77 -3.19 -12.01
N ARG A 289 -0.35 -3.38 -10.75
CA ARG A 289 -0.40 -2.38 -9.69
C ARG A 289 0.66 -1.29 -9.85
N PRO A 290 0.24 -0.02 -10.01
CA PRO A 290 1.15 1.12 -9.95
C PRO A 290 1.68 1.35 -8.53
N HIS A 291 2.96 1.68 -8.39
CA HIS A 291 3.57 2.02 -7.08
C HIS A 291 4.05 3.47 -7.06
N GLU A 292 3.65 4.20 -6.02
CA GLU A 292 3.98 5.62 -5.87
C GLU A 292 5.49 5.86 -5.73
N ALA A 293 6.21 4.93 -5.11
CA ALA A 293 7.68 4.98 -4.97
C ALA A 293 8.42 4.77 -6.31
N LEU A 294 7.73 4.26 -7.33
CA LEU A 294 8.27 4.00 -8.67
C LEU A 294 7.64 4.95 -9.70
N GLU A 295 7.24 6.15 -9.26
CA GLU A 295 6.57 7.14 -10.12
C GLU A 295 5.32 6.57 -10.83
N MET A 296 4.61 5.66 -10.15
CA MET A 296 3.45 4.94 -10.67
C MET A 296 3.73 3.91 -11.77
N LYS A 297 4.98 3.52 -11.97
CA LYS A 297 5.32 2.32 -12.77
C LYS A 297 4.93 1.04 -12.03
N VAL A 298 4.84 -0.05 -12.78
CA VAL A 298 4.61 -1.40 -12.25
C VAL A 298 5.96 -2.09 -12.02
N PRO A 299 6.16 -2.90 -10.98
CA PRO A 299 7.45 -3.51 -10.66
C PRO A 299 8.02 -4.33 -11.81
N ALA A 300 7.17 -5.08 -12.53
CA ALA A 300 7.57 -5.90 -13.66
C ALA A 300 8.19 -5.09 -14.83
N SER A 301 7.92 -3.78 -14.92
CA SER A 301 8.52 -2.92 -15.94
C SER A 301 9.95 -2.46 -15.59
N LEU A 302 10.39 -2.68 -14.35
CA LEU A 302 11.70 -2.24 -13.85
C LEU A 302 12.59 -3.42 -13.44
N TYR A 303 11.99 -4.56 -13.09
CA TYR A 303 12.73 -5.73 -12.66
C TYR A 303 13.35 -6.48 -13.84
N VAL A 304 14.57 -6.94 -13.64
CA VAL A 304 15.31 -7.82 -14.55
C VAL A 304 15.98 -8.89 -13.70
N SER A 305 15.98 -10.14 -14.17
CA SER A 305 16.67 -11.24 -13.47
C SER A 305 18.17 -10.97 -13.32
N SER A 306 18.76 -11.49 -12.25
CA SER A 306 20.19 -11.33 -11.97
C SER A 306 21.03 -12.02 -13.04
N SER A 307 22.13 -11.37 -13.42
CA SER A 307 23.15 -11.94 -14.31
C SER A 307 24.04 -12.99 -13.62
N ARG A 308 23.90 -13.17 -12.29
CA ARG A 308 24.66 -14.16 -11.51
C ARG A 308 23.86 -15.47 -11.39
N PRO A 309 24.14 -16.51 -12.19
CA PRO A 309 23.42 -17.77 -12.09
C PRO A 309 23.79 -18.53 -10.80
N CYS A 310 22.85 -19.32 -10.28
CA CYS A 310 23.11 -20.24 -9.18
C CYS A 310 23.67 -21.56 -9.73
N GLN A 311 25.00 -21.70 -9.78
CA GLN A 311 25.69 -22.89 -10.30
C GLN A 311 25.98 -23.95 -9.21
N GLY A 312 25.40 -23.80 -8.02
CA GLY A 312 25.72 -24.63 -6.86
C GLY A 312 26.77 -23.99 -5.97
N LEU A 313 27.22 -24.74 -4.97
CA LEU A 313 28.19 -24.25 -3.99
C LEU A 313 29.61 -24.47 -4.54
N PRO A 314 30.49 -23.46 -4.46
CA PRO A 314 31.89 -23.64 -4.83
C PRO A 314 32.55 -24.67 -3.91
N GLU A 315 33.55 -25.37 -4.45
CA GLU A 315 34.42 -26.22 -3.64
C GLU A 315 35.14 -25.37 -2.59
N ILE A 316 35.15 -25.86 -1.34
CA ILE A 316 35.83 -25.15 -0.27
C ILE A 316 37.32 -25.45 -0.38
N SER A 317 38.08 -24.49 -0.90
CA SER A 317 39.53 -24.52 -0.81
C SER A 317 39.95 -23.93 0.54
N TYR A 318 40.50 -24.77 1.41
CA TYR A 318 41.18 -24.30 2.61
C TYR A 318 42.66 -24.06 2.25
N PRO A 319 43.27 -22.97 2.74
CA PRO A 319 44.71 -22.79 2.57
C PRO A 319 45.47 -23.99 3.15
N PHE A 320 46.54 -24.42 2.48
CA PHE A 320 47.43 -25.50 2.95
C PHE A 320 48.27 -25.13 4.19
N HIS A 321 48.05 -23.94 4.76
CA HIS A 321 48.76 -23.46 5.93
C HIS A 321 47.77 -23.16 7.04
N ASP A 322 48.08 -23.65 8.23
CA ASP A 322 47.43 -23.23 9.46
C ASP A 322 47.87 -21.79 9.76
N ARG A 323 46.91 -20.93 10.06
CA ARG A 323 47.18 -19.57 10.52
C ARG A 323 46.77 -19.48 11.97
N ASP A 324 47.75 -19.55 12.86
CA ASP A 324 47.53 -19.34 14.29
C ASP A 324 47.21 -17.85 14.53
N VAL A 325 46.04 -17.59 15.09
CA VAL A 325 45.63 -16.24 15.48
C VAL A 325 45.34 -16.25 16.98
N LEU A 326 46.09 -15.44 17.72
CA LEU A 326 45.99 -15.35 19.18
C LEU A 326 44.76 -14.50 19.52
N VAL A 327 43.73 -15.13 20.10
CA VAL A 327 42.46 -14.46 20.45
C VAL A 327 42.58 -13.89 21.86
N THR A 328 42.66 -12.55 21.97
CA THR A 328 42.56 -11.83 23.25
C THR A 328 41.17 -11.23 23.44
N ASN A 329 40.77 -10.93 24.69
CA ASN A 329 39.43 -10.43 25.08
C ASN A 329 38.96 -9.12 24.40
N CYS A 330 39.72 -8.58 23.44
CA CYS A 330 39.39 -7.36 22.71
C CYS A 330 39.07 -7.57 21.22
N ALA A 331 39.19 -8.78 20.65
CA ALA A 331 38.75 -9.09 19.29
C ALA A 331 38.64 -10.60 19.04
N VAL A 332 37.50 -11.07 18.51
CA VAL A 332 37.30 -12.50 18.16
C VAL A 332 37.68 -12.75 16.71
N SER A 333 38.60 -13.69 16.50
CA SER A 333 38.70 -14.47 15.26
C SER A 333 38.63 -15.95 15.64
N ALA A 334 37.71 -16.69 15.02
CA ALA A 334 37.39 -18.09 15.38
C ALA A 334 38.18 -19.08 14.53
N SER A 335 38.77 -20.11 15.14
CA SER A 335 39.45 -21.22 14.46
C SER A 335 38.52 -22.43 14.31
N ILE A 336 38.48 -23.03 13.11
CA ILE A 336 37.85 -24.33 12.83
C ILE A 336 38.95 -25.39 12.93
N ALA A 337 38.84 -26.30 13.89
CA ALA A 337 39.71 -27.47 14.00
C ALA A 337 38.99 -28.73 13.49
N ARG A 338 39.67 -29.58 12.71
CA ARG A 338 39.21 -30.96 12.44
C ARG A 338 40.05 -31.93 13.25
N ARG A 339 39.38 -32.78 14.03
CA ARG A 339 39.96 -34.02 14.54
C ARG A 339 39.90 -35.04 13.41
N SER A 340 41.05 -35.53 12.95
CA SER A 340 41.10 -36.62 11.97
C SER A 340 40.61 -37.90 12.62
N THR A 341 39.42 -38.36 12.27
CA THR A 341 39.06 -39.77 12.43
C THR A 341 38.60 -40.28 11.08
N SER A 342 39.52 -40.95 10.39
CA SER A 342 39.23 -41.86 9.29
C SER A 342 38.19 -42.89 9.73
N ARG A 343 37.05 -42.96 9.05
CA ARG A 343 36.28 -44.19 8.87
C ARG A 343 35.43 -44.10 7.59
N PRO A 344 35.22 -45.24 6.90
CA PRO A 344 34.93 -45.29 5.49
C PRO A 344 33.45 -45.05 5.17
N TYR A 345 33.24 -44.65 3.92
CA TYR A 345 31.96 -44.54 3.22
C TYR A 345 31.11 -45.80 3.35
N TRP A 346 29.85 -45.64 3.78
CA TRP A 346 28.64 -46.22 3.19
C TRP A 346 27.47 -45.26 3.40
#